data_AF-X1SXE0-F1
#
_entry.id   AF-X1SXE0-F1
#
_cell.length_a   1.000
_cell.length_b   1.000
_cell.length_c   1.000
_cell.angle_alpha   90.00
_cell.angle_beta   90.00
_cell.angle_gamma   90.00
#
_symmetry.space_group_name_H-M   'P 1'
#
loop_
_entity.id
_entity.type
_entity.pdbx_description
1 polymer ?
#
loop_
_entity_poly.entity_id
_entity_poly.type
_entity_poly.pdbx_seq_one_letter_code
_entity_poly.pdbx_strand_id
1 'polypeptide(L)'
;MKNEKDLPNPNESAFTGAAAEVLKKYVLKTAGRAFVLFTSYAMLEEIAGKLSDWLAKNNIELLQQGSNVDRTTLLKCFKAEGNSVLFGTDSF
;
A
#
# COMPACT_ATOMS: atom_id res chain seq x y z
N MET A 1 0.42 -10.64 -16.77
CA MET A 1 0.23 -9.69 -15.65
C MET A 1 -0.67 -10.39 -14.64
N LYS A 2 -0.23 -10.60 -13.38
CA LYS A 2 -1.05 -11.29 -12.37
C LYS A 2 -2.26 -10.42 -12.02
N ASN A 3 -3.43 -11.03 -11.88
CA ASN A 3 -4.66 -10.37 -11.43
C ASN A 3 -4.99 -10.81 -10.00
N GLU A 4 -5.93 -10.11 -9.36
CA GLU A 4 -6.36 -10.41 -7.98
C GLU A 4 -6.90 -11.84 -7.82
N LYS A 5 -7.39 -12.46 -8.89
CA LYS A 5 -7.85 -13.85 -8.92
C LYS A 5 -6.72 -14.88 -8.86
N ASP A 6 -5.49 -14.45 -9.11
CA ASP A 6 -4.29 -15.30 -9.13
C ASP A 6 -3.45 -15.13 -7.85
N LEU A 7 -4.01 -14.48 -6.82
CA LEU A 7 -3.33 -14.33 -5.54
C LEU A 7 -3.25 -15.68 -4.82
N PRO A 8 -2.07 -16.06 -4.30
CA PRO A 8 -1.93 -17.24 -3.43
C PRO A 8 -2.81 -17.15 -2.18
N ASN A 9 -2.86 -18.22 -1.39
CA ASN A 9 -3.45 -18.13 -0.05
C ASN A 9 -2.69 -17.07 0.78
N PRO A 10 -3.36 -16.22 1.58
CA PRO A 10 -2.70 -15.23 2.44
C PRO A 10 -1.64 -15.79 3.40
N ASN A 11 -1.72 -17.08 3.74
CA ASN A 11 -0.75 -17.76 4.60
C ASN A 11 0.51 -18.26 3.85
N GLU A 12 0.54 -18.17 2.52
CA GLU A 12 1.70 -18.56 1.72
C GLU A 12 2.70 -17.39 1.61
N SER A 13 4.00 -17.70 1.71
CA SER A 13 5.08 -16.71 1.57
C SER A 13 5.10 -16.00 0.22
N ALA A 14 4.50 -16.62 -0.82
CA ALA A 14 4.36 -16.02 -2.14
C ALA A 14 3.29 -14.92 -2.21
N PHE A 15 2.39 -14.83 -1.21
CA PHE A 15 1.26 -13.92 -1.22
C PHE A 15 1.68 -12.45 -1.31
N THR A 16 2.56 -12.00 -0.42
CA THR A 16 2.95 -10.57 -0.33
C THR A 16 3.65 -10.08 -1.60
N GLY A 17 4.45 -10.94 -2.23
CA GLY A 17 5.06 -10.67 -3.54
C GLY A 17 4.02 -10.53 -4.66
N ALA A 18 3.05 -11.45 -4.73
CA ALA A 18 1.98 -11.37 -5.71
C ALA A 18 1.04 -10.17 -5.46
N ALA A 19 0.71 -9.90 -4.20
CA ALA A 19 -0.10 -8.76 -3.78
C ALA A 19 0.57 -7.43 -4.13
N ALA A 20 1.89 -7.29 -3.92
CA ALA A 20 2.64 -6.10 -4.30
C ALA A 20 2.53 -5.80 -5.81
N GLU A 21 2.63 -6.82 -6.68
CA GLU A 21 2.47 -6.64 -8.13
C GLU A 21 1.04 -6.23 -8.52
N VAL A 22 0.03 -6.79 -7.86
CA VAL A 22 -1.37 -6.39 -8.06
C VAL A 22 -1.60 -4.95 -7.57
N LEU A 23 -1.00 -4.55 -6.44
CA LEU A 23 -1.08 -3.19 -5.92
C LEU A 23 -0.47 -2.18 -6.88
N LYS A 24 0.71 -2.44 -7.45
CA LYS A 24 1.34 -1.55 -8.46
C LYS A 24 0.36 -1.22 -9.60
N LYS A 25 -0.35 -2.23 -10.12
CA LYS A 25 -1.36 -2.05 -11.17
C LYS A 25 -2.47 -1.09 -10.73
N TYR A 26 -3.03 -1.27 -9.55
CA TYR A 26 -4.14 -0.43 -9.08
C TYR A 26 -3.68 0.97 -8.69
N VAL A 27 -2.52 1.10 -8.07
CA VAL A 27 -1.90 2.39 -7.72
C VAL A 27 -1.64 3.24 -8.97
N LEU A 28 -1.13 2.65 -10.06
CA LEU A 28 -0.98 3.40 -11.33
C LEU A 28 -2.33 3.80 -11.91
N LYS A 29 -3.32 2.90 -11.88
CA LYS A 29 -4.67 3.20 -12.39
C LYS A 29 -5.36 4.33 -11.64
N THR A 30 -5.05 4.51 -10.36
CA THR A 30 -5.57 5.61 -9.55
C THR A 30 -4.66 6.84 -9.53
N ALA A 31 -3.54 6.81 -10.27
CA ALA A 31 -2.51 7.85 -10.23
C ALA A 31 -2.06 8.19 -8.79
N GLY A 32 -1.78 7.15 -8.00
CA GLY A 32 -1.39 7.32 -6.62
C GLY A 32 -2.50 7.89 -5.75
N ARG A 33 -3.77 7.51 -5.96
CA ARG A 33 -4.89 7.90 -5.08
C ARG A 33 -5.56 6.66 -4.52
N ALA A 34 -4.79 5.85 -3.82
CA ALA A 34 -5.24 4.58 -3.28
C ALA A 34 -5.11 4.56 -1.76
N PHE A 35 -6.17 4.12 -1.09
CA PHE A 35 -6.13 3.76 0.32
C PHE A 35 -6.25 2.24 0.42
N VAL A 36 -5.23 1.60 1.01
CA VAL A 36 -5.08 0.14 1.07
C VAL A 36 -5.11 -0.30 2.52
N LEU A 37 -6.03 -1.21 2.83
CA LEU A 37 -6.21 -1.79 4.16
C LEU A 37 -5.60 -3.19 4.23
N PHE A 38 -4.83 -3.42 5.28
CA PHE A 38 -4.19 -4.69 5.59
C PHE A 38 -4.80 -5.29 6.86
N THR A 39 -4.80 -6.61 6.96
CA THR A 39 -5.29 -7.32 8.15
C THR A 39 -4.26 -7.40 9.28
N SER A 40 -3.01 -7.02 9.03
CA SER A 40 -1.96 -6.97 10.05
C SER A 40 -0.90 -5.93 9.73
N TYR A 41 -0.27 -5.39 10.79
CA TYR A 41 0.88 -4.49 10.65
C TYR A 41 2.07 -5.16 9.97
N ALA A 42 2.34 -6.44 10.26
CA ALA A 42 3.43 -7.17 9.64
C ALA A 42 3.30 -7.25 8.11
N MET A 43 2.09 -7.52 7.60
CA MET A 43 1.84 -7.56 6.16
C MET A 43 1.97 -6.17 5.53
N LEU A 44 1.48 -5.14 6.22
CA LEU A 44 1.61 -3.75 5.81
C LEU A 44 3.08 -3.34 5.68
N GLU A 45 3.90 -3.60 6.71
CA GLU A 45 5.33 -3.27 6.71
C GLU A 45 6.09 -4.01 5.61
N GLU A 46 5.81 -5.31 5.44
CA GLU A 46 6.47 -6.12 4.41
C GLU A 46 6.17 -5.59 3.01
N ILE A 47 4.90 -5.29 2.70
CA ILE A 47 4.49 -4.78 1.39
C ILE A 47 4.96 -3.33 1.19
N ALA A 48 4.93 -2.50 2.24
CA ALA A 48 5.51 -1.15 2.22
C ALA A 48 6.99 -1.19 1.82
N GLY A 49 7.79 -2.07 2.44
CA GLY A 49 9.20 -2.25 2.11
C GLY A 49 9.44 -2.73 0.67
N LYS A 50 8.57 -3.59 0.13
CA LYS A 50 8.66 -4.04 -1.27
C LYS A 50 8.28 -2.96 -2.29
N LEU A 51 7.46 -1.99 -1.90
CA LEU A 51 6.90 -1.00 -2.81
C LEU A 51 7.53 0.39 -2.70
N SER A 52 8.22 0.72 -1.61
CA SER A 52 8.80 2.04 -1.33
C SER A 52 9.61 2.59 -2.51
N ASP A 53 10.63 1.85 -2.97
CA ASP A 53 11.49 2.27 -4.08
C ASP A 53 10.71 2.45 -5.39
N TRP A 54 9.72 1.60 -5.62
CA TRP A 54 8.91 1.67 -6.84
C TRP A 54 7.95 2.85 -6.79
N LEU A 55 7.31 3.13 -5.64
CA LEU A 55 6.45 4.29 -5.43
C LEU A 55 7.24 5.59 -5.62
N ALA A 56 8.43 5.69 -5.02
CA ALA A 56 9.33 6.83 -5.19
C ALA A 56 9.71 7.07 -6.67
N LYS A 57 10.04 6.00 -7.42
CA LYS A 57 10.34 6.08 -8.86
C LYS A 57 9.15 6.55 -9.71
N ASN A 58 7.92 6.38 -9.22
CA ASN A 58 6.71 6.85 -9.88
C ASN A 58 6.20 8.19 -9.32
N ASN A 59 6.99 8.87 -8.48
CA ASN A 59 6.63 10.10 -7.77
C ASN A 59 5.37 9.95 -6.91
N ILE A 60 5.11 8.77 -6.36
CA ILE A 60 3.97 8.50 -5.49
C ILE A 60 4.47 8.45 -4.05
N GLU A 61 3.90 9.28 -3.18
CA GLU A 61 4.24 9.27 -1.76
C GLU A 61 3.63 8.05 -1.06
N LEU A 62 4.39 7.40 -0.18
CA LEU A 62 3.88 6.36 0.69
C LEU A 62 3.56 6.93 2.06
N LEU A 63 2.27 6.98 2.40
CA LEU A 63 1.77 7.31 3.74
C LEU A 63 1.47 6.00 4.47
N GLN A 64 2.08 5.78 5.64
CA GLN A 64 2.01 4.47 6.31
C GLN A 64 1.55 4.61 7.76
N GLN A 65 0.54 3.84 8.16
CA GLN A 65 0.18 3.72 9.57
C GLN A 65 1.30 3.06 10.38
N GLY A 66 1.60 3.60 11.55
CA GLY A 66 2.66 3.09 12.44
C GLY A 66 4.01 3.77 12.22
N SER A 67 4.16 4.62 11.20
CA SER A 67 5.40 5.36 10.92
C SER A 67 5.49 6.67 11.73
N ASN A 68 5.46 6.63 13.07
CA ASN A 68 5.57 7.80 13.99
C ASN A 68 4.61 9.00 13.72
N VAL A 69 3.74 8.92 12.73
CA VAL A 69 2.75 9.92 12.34
C VAL A 69 1.38 9.41 12.75
N ASP A 70 0.58 10.28 13.38
CA ASP A 70 -0.76 9.90 13.81
C ASP A 70 -1.73 9.74 12.63
N ARG A 71 -2.77 8.92 12.84
CA ARG A 71 -3.80 8.62 11.84
C ARG A 71 -4.47 9.86 11.25
N THR A 72 -4.74 10.87 12.07
CA THR A 72 -5.45 12.08 11.62
C THR A 72 -4.57 12.87 10.65
N THR A 73 -3.28 12.97 10.96
CA THR A 73 -2.29 13.61 10.08
C THR A 73 -2.15 12.84 8.76
N LEU A 74 -2.02 11.52 8.80
CA LEU A 74 -1.96 10.68 7.58
C LEU A 74 -3.17 10.90 6.67
N LEU A 75 -4.39 10.94 7.23
CA LEU A 75 -5.60 11.21 6.47
C LEU A 75 -5.65 12.62 5.88
N LYS A 76 -5.13 13.62 6.59
CA LYS A 76 -5.03 14.99 6.08
C LYS A 76 -4.04 15.05 4.91
N CYS A 77 -2.86 14.46 5.06
CA CYS A 77 -1.87 14.36 3.99
C CYS A 77 -2.47 13.65 2.77
N PHE A 78 -3.08 12.47 2.94
CA PHE A 78 -3.69 11.72 1.83
C PHE A 78 -4.77 12.52 1.08
N LYS A 79 -5.56 13.33 1.79
CA LYS A 79 -6.59 14.19 1.18
C LYS A 79 -6.01 15.41 0.47
N ALA A 80 -4.85 15.90 0.89
CA ALA A 80 -4.20 17.09 0.33
C ALA A 80 -3.26 16.73 -0.85
N GLU A 81 -2.43 15.71 -0.65
CA GLU A 81 -1.43 15.20 -1.59
C GLU A 81 -2.11 14.22 -2.55
N GLY A 82 -2.63 14.73 -3.67
CA GLY A 82 -3.37 13.95 -4.67
C GLY A 82 -2.55 12.91 -5.45
N ASN A 83 -1.35 12.57 -4.98
CA ASN A 83 -0.45 11.56 -5.54
C ASN A 83 0.28 10.79 -4.41
N SER A 84 -0.52 10.26 -3.47
CA SER A 84 -0.06 9.48 -2.33
C SER A 84 -0.88 8.20 -2.16
N VAL A 85 -0.22 7.13 -1.73
CA VAL A 85 -0.87 5.89 -1.33
C VAL A 85 -0.85 5.80 0.19
N LEU A 86 -2.02 5.62 0.79
CA LEU A 86 -2.15 5.41 2.23
C LEU A 86 -2.26 3.92 2.53
N PHE A 87 -1.34 3.39 3.33
CA PHE A 87 -1.37 2.04 3.87
C PHE A 87 -1.82 2.09 5.34
N GLY A 88 -2.88 1.36 5.66
CA GLY A 88 -3.40 1.24 7.02
C GLY A 88 -3.86 -0.17 7.34
N THR A 89 -4.11 -0.46 8.61
CA THR A 89 -4.72 -1.72 9.06
C THR A 89 -6.23 -1.58 9.18
N ASP A 90 -6.97 -2.68 9.30
CA ASP A 90 -8.43 -2.67 9.53
C ASP A 90 -8.89 -1.81 10.73
N SER A 91 -8.01 -1.54 11.68
CA SER A 91 -8.20 -0.62 12.81
C SER A 91 -8.19 0.88 12.42
N PHE A 92 -8.17 1.21 11.12
CA PHE A 92 -8.32 2.58 10.61
C PHE A 92 -9.76 3.07 10.77
#